data_AF-A0A2C9CDS5-F1
#
_entry.id   AF-A0A2C9CDS5-F1
#
_cell.length_a   1.000
_cell.length_b   1.000
_cell.length_c   1.000
_cell.angle_alpha   90.00
_cell.angle_beta   90.00
_cell.angle_gamma   90.00
#
_symmetry.space_group_name_H-M   'P 1'
#
loop_
_entity.id
_entity.type
_entity.pdbx_description
1 polymer ?
#
loop_
_entity_poly.entity_id
_entity_poly.type
_entity_poly.pdbx_seq_one_letter_code
_entity_poly.pdbx_strand_id
1 'polypeptide(L)'
;METKDAYKQKMEKQLQESKAQIDLLAAKAENAAADVKLRYAQELDKLRDKQRIASEKLKAVEEAGDDAWEKVKATTDKVVDDLQAGIAHVVSYFK
;
A
#
# COMPACT_ATOMS: atom_id res chain seq x y z
N MET A 1 -2.83 23.93 7.29
CA MET A 1 -2.91 23.12 6.05
C MET A 1 -1.65 22.29 5.97
N GLU A 2 -1.78 21.01 5.65
CA GLU A 2 -0.62 20.16 5.35
C GLU A 2 -0.02 20.63 4.02
N THR A 3 1.31 20.74 3.92
CA THR A 3 1.96 21.08 2.65
C THR A 3 2.09 19.84 1.78
N LYS A 4 2.12 20.02 0.47
CA LYS A 4 2.35 18.95 -0.50
C LYS A 4 3.61 18.14 -0.19
N ASP A 5 4.69 18.78 0.24
CA ASP A 5 5.93 18.09 0.62
C ASP A 5 5.79 17.27 1.91
N ALA A 6 5.13 17.82 2.93
CA ALA A 6 4.86 17.08 4.16
C ALA A 6 3.98 15.85 3.88
N TYR A 7 2.97 16.00 3.03
CA TYR A 7 2.12 14.91 2.55
C TYR A 7 2.94 13.83 1.83
N LYS A 8 3.81 14.23 0.89
CA LYS A 8 4.67 13.28 0.16
C LYS A 8 5.53 12.45 1.10
N GLN A 9 6.25 13.10 2.01
CA GLN A 9 7.12 12.41 2.98
C GLN A 9 6.33 11.43 3.87
N LYS A 10 5.12 11.82 4.30
CA LYS A 10 4.24 10.94 5.07
C LYS A 10 3.85 9.70 4.27
N MET A 11 3.42 9.88 3.02
CA MET A 11 3.01 8.77 2.15
C MET A 11 4.17 7.86 1.79
N GLU A 12 5.37 8.40 1.51
CA GLU A 12 6.57 7.59 1.27
C GLU A 12 6.87 6.65 2.44
N LYS A 13 6.79 7.17 3.68
CA LYS A 13 6.98 6.35 4.89
C LYS A 13 5.93 5.25 5.00
N GLN A 14 4.65 5.58 4.79
CA GLN A 14 3.58 4.59 4.83
C GLN A 14 3.74 3.50 3.75
N LEU A 15 4.22 3.86 2.56
CA LEU A 15 4.48 2.89 1.48
C LEU A 15 5.70 2.00 1.77
N GLN A 16 6.73 2.55 2.43
CA GLN A 16 7.88 1.77 2.90
C GLN A 16 7.46 0.79 4.01
N GLU A 17 6.65 1.23 4.98
CA GLU A 17 6.11 0.36 6.03
C GLU A 17 5.24 -0.75 5.43
N SER A 18 4.35 -0.40 4.50
CA SER A 18 3.53 -1.37 3.77
C SER A 18 4.38 -2.38 3.00
N LYS A 19 5.50 -1.93 2.40
CA LYS A 19 6.46 -2.82 1.73
C LYS A 19 6.99 -3.87 2.69
N ALA A 20 7.50 -3.43 3.84
CA ALA A 20 8.09 -4.31 4.83
C ALA A 20 7.05 -5.32 5.36
N GLN A 21 5.80 -4.89 5.54
CA GLN A 21 4.71 -5.77 5.97
C GLN A 21 4.37 -6.82 4.89
N ILE A 22 4.29 -6.43 3.62
CA ILE A 22 4.05 -7.37 2.51
C ILE A 22 5.21 -8.37 2.39
N ASP A 23 6.46 -7.92 2.50
CA ASP A 23 7.63 -8.78 2.43
C ASP A 23 7.64 -9.79 3.61
N LEU A 24 7.25 -9.36 4.82
CA LEU A 24 7.07 -10.25 5.97
C LEU A 24 5.94 -11.28 5.75
N LEU A 25 4.80 -10.85 5.21
CA LEU A 25 3.68 -11.74 4.91
C LEU A 25 4.05 -12.77 3.84
N ALA A 26 4.84 -12.39 2.84
CA ALA A 26 5.37 -13.31 1.83
C ALA A 26 6.27 -14.38 2.46
N ALA A 27 7.21 -14.00 3.32
CA ALA A 27 8.06 -14.96 4.02
C ALA A 27 7.26 -15.93 4.93
N LYS A 28 6.19 -15.43 5.59
CA LYS A 28 5.29 -16.29 6.37
C LYS A 28 4.50 -17.26 5.49
N ALA A 29 4.03 -16.80 4.33
CA ALA A 29 3.29 -17.63 3.38
C ALA A 29 4.14 -18.76 2.79
N GLU A 30 5.46 -18.56 2.62
CA GLU A 30 6.37 -19.61 2.17
C GLU A 30 6.43 -20.82 3.10
N ASN A 31 6.22 -20.59 4.41
CA ASN A 31 6.23 -21.61 5.46
C ASN A 31 4.84 -22.19 5.77
N ALA A 32 3.79 -21.76 5.06
CA ALA A 32 2.42 -22.23 5.27
C ALA A 32 2.12 -23.54 4.52
N ALA A 33 1.03 -24.21 4.90
CA ALA A 33 0.50 -25.37 4.17
C ALA A 33 0.14 -25.01 2.72
N ALA A 34 0.14 -26.00 1.82
CA ALA A 34 0.06 -25.76 0.37
C ALA A 34 -1.24 -25.07 -0.09
N ASP A 35 -2.38 -25.40 0.51
CA ASP A 35 -3.69 -24.79 0.27
C ASP A 35 -3.72 -23.33 0.75
N VAL A 36 -3.14 -23.09 1.91
CA VAL A 36 -3.01 -21.77 2.53
C VAL A 36 -2.04 -20.88 1.72
N LYS A 37 -0.96 -21.45 1.20
CA LYS A 37 0.03 -20.77 0.36
C LYS A 37 -0.55 -20.22 -0.93
N LEU A 38 -1.44 -20.97 -1.60
CA LEU A 38 -2.09 -20.50 -2.84
C LEU A 38 -2.98 -19.28 -2.58
N ARG A 39 -3.80 -19.33 -1.52
CA ARG A 39 -4.66 -18.21 -1.13
C ARG A 39 -3.83 -16.97 -0.77
N TYR A 40 -2.73 -17.14 -0.05
CA TYR A 40 -1.84 -16.03 0.30
C TYR A 40 -1.09 -15.47 -0.88
N ALA A 41 -0.64 -16.29 -1.83
CA ALA A 41 -0.01 -15.80 -3.05
C ALA A 41 -0.94 -14.82 -3.81
N GLN A 42 -2.21 -15.19 -3.98
CA GLN A 42 -3.21 -14.33 -4.64
C GLN A 42 -3.45 -13.01 -3.88
N GLU A 43 -3.56 -13.06 -2.55
CA GLU A 43 -3.75 -11.84 -1.76
C GLU A 43 -2.50 -10.96 -1.75
N LEU A 44 -1.30 -11.55 -1.66
CA LEU A 44 -0.03 -10.84 -1.71
C LEU A 44 0.18 -10.13 -3.05
N ASP A 45 -0.19 -10.77 -4.16
CA ASP A 45 -0.12 -10.15 -5.48
C ASP A 45 -1.05 -8.94 -5.58
N LYS A 46 -2.29 -9.03 -5.06
CA LYS A 46 -3.19 -7.88 -4.95
C LYS A 46 -2.60 -6.75 -4.11
N LEU A 47 -1.93 -7.07 -2.99
CA LEU A 47 -1.29 -6.06 -2.14
C LEU A 47 -0.11 -5.38 -2.84
N ARG A 48 0.71 -6.14 -3.59
CA ARG A 48 1.80 -5.60 -4.40
C ARG A 48 1.29 -4.68 -5.50
N ASP A 49 0.21 -5.06 -6.17
CA ASP A 49 -0.43 -4.21 -7.18
C ASP A 49 -0.96 -2.91 -6.58
N LYS A 50 -1.66 -2.98 -5.44
CA LYS A 50 -2.12 -1.78 -4.72
C LYS A 50 -0.97 -0.89 -4.29
N GLN A 51 0.12 -1.46 -3.79
CA GLN A 51 1.32 -0.71 -3.43
C GLN A 51 1.93 0.01 -4.64
N ARG A 52 2.01 -0.66 -5.79
CA ARG A 52 2.48 -0.06 -7.05
C ARG A 52 1.58 1.11 -7.46
N ILE A 53 0.26 0.93 -7.45
CA ILE A 53 -0.71 1.99 -7.77
C ILE A 53 -0.55 3.17 -6.81
N ALA A 54 -0.38 2.92 -5.51
CA ALA A 54 -0.18 3.98 -4.52
C ALA A 54 1.12 4.77 -4.80
N SER A 55 2.18 4.08 -5.20
CA SER A 55 3.46 4.70 -5.58
C SER A 55 3.34 5.55 -6.84
N GLU A 56 2.57 5.10 -7.84
CA GLU A 56 2.26 5.88 -9.05
C GLU A 56 1.41 7.10 -8.73
N LYS A 57 0.43 6.96 -7.83
CA LYS A 57 -0.41 8.06 -7.35
C LYS A 57 0.40 9.12 -6.60
N LEU A 58 1.37 8.69 -5.81
CA LEU A 58 2.27 9.59 -5.09
C LEU A 58 3.14 10.42 -6.06
N LYS A 59 3.64 9.81 -7.13
CA LYS A 59 4.32 10.54 -8.22
C LYS A 59 3.39 11.54 -8.90
N ALA A 60 2.13 11.15 -9.14
CA ALA A 60 1.14 12.07 -9.70
C ALA A 60 0.85 13.25 -8.76
N VAL A 61 0.95 13.07 -7.44
CA VAL A 61 0.90 14.20 -6.50
C VAL A 61 2.09 15.10 -6.77
N GLU A 62 3.32 14.58 -6.82
CA GLU A 62 4.53 15.37 -7.11
C GLU A 62 4.40 16.21 -8.39
N GLU A 63 3.85 15.65 -9.46
CA GLU A 63 3.66 16.32 -10.75
C GLU A 63 2.49 17.33 -10.78
N ALA A 64 1.51 17.22 -9.87
CA ALA A 64 0.33 18.07 -9.87
C ALA A 64 0.63 19.52 -9.46
N GLY A 65 0.02 20.51 -10.13
CA GLY A 65 0.07 21.91 -9.68
C GLY A 65 -0.72 22.16 -8.39
N ASP A 66 -0.55 23.34 -7.80
CA ASP A 66 -1.16 23.74 -6.53
C ASP A 66 -2.70 23.72 -6.53
N ASP A 67 -3.32 23.90 -7.69
CA ASP A 67 -4.79 23.85 -7.84
C ASP A 67 -5.33 22.41 -7.99
N ALA A 68 -4.47 21.45 -8.34
CA ALA A 68 -4.88 20.09 -8.69
C ALA A 68 -4.47 19.04 -7.65
N TRP A 69 -3.43 19.31 -6.85
CA TRP A 69 -2.84 18.30 -5.97
C TRP A 69 -3.80 17.79 -4.88
N GLU A 70 -4.71 18.62 -4.37
CA GLU A 70 -5.72 18.19 -3.37
C GLU A 70 -6.66 17.11 -3.92
N LYS A 71 -7.01 17.17 -5.22
CA LYS A 71 -7.81 16.13 -5.87
C LYS A 71 -7.01 14.84 -6.04
N VAL A 72 -5.74 14.95 -6.41
CA VAL A 72 -4.86 13.78 -6.54
C VAL A 72 -4.64 13.13 -5.18
N LYS A 73 -4.37 13.93 -4.14
CA LYS A 73 -4.27 13.52 -2.74
C LYS A 73 -5.45 12.66 -2.30
N ALA A 74 -6.69 13.12 -2.50
CA ALA A 74 -7.87 12.36 -2.11
C ALA A 74 -7.92 10.96 -2.77
N THR A 75 -7.46 10.84 -4.02
CA THR A 75 -7.36 9.53 -4.68
C THR A 75 -6.19 8.69 -4.18
N THR A 76 -5.07 9.31 -3.82
CA THR A 76 -3.91 8.65 -3.22
C THR A 76 -4.27 8.09 -1.84
N ASP A 77 -4.91 8.89 -0.99
CA ASP A 77 -5.37 8.51 0.35
C ASP A 77 -6.24 7.26 0.28
N LYS A 78 -7.23 7.24 -0.62
CA LYS A 78 -8.10 6.07 -0.81
C LYS A 78 -7.32 4.80 -1.16
N VAL A 79 -6.33 4.90 -2.06
CA VAL A 79 -5.53 3.73 -2.46
C VAL A 79 -4.65 3.23 -1.30
N VAL A 80 -4.08 4.15 -0.53
CA VAL A 80 -3.27 3.81 0.65
C VAL A 80 -4.13 3.18 1.75
N ASP A 81 -5.31 3.71 2.01
CA ASP A 81 -6.27 3.13 2.97
C ASP A 81 -6.70 1.72 2.52
N ASP A 82 -7.02 1.54 1.24
CA ASP A 82 -7.37 0.23 0.66
C ASP A 82 -6.20 -0.78 0.72
N LEU A 83 -4.95 -0.29 0.66
CA LEU A 83 -3.75 -1.10 0.84
C LEU A 83 -3.61 -1.54 2.30
N GLN A 84 -3.71 -0.60 3.24
CA GLN A 84 -3.60 -0.88 4.68
C GLN A 84 -4.69 -1.83 5.15
N ALA A 85 -5.94 -1.64 4.71
CA ALA A 85 -7.04 -2.55 5.00
C ALA A 85 -6.78 -3.95 4.44
N GLY A 86 -6.22 -4.05 3.24
CA GLY A 86 -5.81 -5.33 2.65
C GLY A 86 -4.72 -6.03 3.46
N ILE A 87 -3.69 -5.30 3.89
CA ILE A 87 -2.62 -5.84 4.74
C ILE A 87 -3.21 -6.35 6.06
N ALA A 88 -4.05 -5.56 6.74
CA ALA A 88 -4.69 -5.94 7.99
C ALA A 88 -5.55 -7.20 7.84
N HIS A 89 -6.27 -7.32 6.73
CA HIS A 89 -7.06 -8.50 6.39
C HIS A 89 -6.19 -9.74 6.22
N VAL A 90 -5.07 -9.67 5.48
CA VAL A 90 -4.15 -10.81 5.33
C VAL A 90 -3.45 -11.16 6.65
N VAL A 91 -3.03 -10.16 7.42
CA VAL A 91 -2.45 -10.36 8.77
C VAL A 91 -3.42 -11.12 9.68
N SER A 92 -4.73 -10.89 9.57
CA SER A 92 -5.74 -11.56 10.40
C SER A 92 -5.76 -13.08 10.20
N TYR A 93 -5.30 -13.59 9.06
CA TYR A 93 -5.20 -15.02 8.79
C TYR A 93 -4.04 -15.71 9.52
N PHE A 94 -3.08 -14.95 10.04
CA PHE A 94 -1.92 -15.44 10.79
C PHE A 94 -2.08 -15.30 12.32
N LYS A 95 -3.24 -14.87 12.80
CA LYS A 95 -3.54 -14.76 14.24
C LYS A 95 -4.04 -16.08 14.81
#